data_AF-A0A1B6LTP6-F1
#
_entry.id   AF-A0A1B6LTP6-F1
#
_cell.length_a   1.000
_cell.length_b   1.000
_cell.length_c   1.000
_cell.angle_alpha   90.00
_cell.angle_beta   90.00
_cell.angle_gamma   90.00
#
_symmetry.space_group_name_H-M   'P 1'
#
loop_
_entity.id
_entity.type
_entity.pdbx_description
1 polymer ?
#
loop_
_entity_poly.entity_id
_entity_poly.type
_entity_poly.pdbx_seq_one_letter_code
_entity_poly.pdbx_strand_id
1 'polypeptide(L)'
;RTFISPCHAGCSDYRTLANGSKVYTDCSCVPKTNLSLDPTAQEDDNSWFLTEGACSVDCGNRFYIYLAVVCFVKFIGASGRTSNFLVSLRCVDQKDKTVSMALSVLLLTVFTFIPAPILFGYLIDSTCLIWGRTCTRKGNCWLYDADKLKYLTNFTSAAFIALGTLFDVGVWYYAKGLKIFDEDVDEEKSSQNLNSQ
;
A
#
# COMPACT_ATOMS: atom_id res chain seq x y z
N ARG A 1 -19.08 1.70 -15.95
CA ARG A 1 -19.45 1.99 -14.54
C ARG A 1 -19.93 0.69 -13.91
N THR A 2 -19.66 0.46 -12.62
CA THR A 2 -20.05 -0.76 -11.91
C THR A 2 -21.15 -0.46 -10.90
N PHE A 3 -22.10 -1.38 -10.76
CA PHE A 3 -23.18 -1.32 -9.77
C PHE A 3 -23.12 -2.57 -8.90
N ILE A 4 -23.52 -2.46 -7.63
CA ILE A 4 -23.49 -3.59 -6.69
C ILE A 4 -24.51 -4.68 -7.04
N SER A 5 -25.63 -4.30 -7.67
CA SER A 5 -26.68 -5.22 -8.09
C SER A 5 -27.49 -4.64 -9.25
N PRO A 6 -28.19 -5.48 -10.04
CA PRO A 6 -29.08 -5.01 -11.10
C PRO A 6 -30.23 -4.15 -10.56
N CYS A 7 -30.73 -4.43 -9.36
CA CYS A 7 -31.76 -3.60 -8.71
C CYS A 7 -31.23 -2.20 -8.36
N HIS A 8 -29.97 -2.11 -7.93
CA HIS A 8 -29.33 -0.82 -7.64
C HIS A 8 -29.04 -0.02 -8.91
N ALA A 9 -28.90 -0.69 -10.05
CA ALA A 9 -28.85 -0.07 -11.37
C ALA A 9 -30.25 0.29 -11.93
N GLY A 10 -31.32 -0.16 -11.28
CA GLY A 10 -32.71 0.08 -11.67
C GLY A 10 -33.13 -0.66 -12.93
N CYS A 11 -32.57 -1.85 -13.19
CA CYS A 11 -32.92 -2.68 -14.34
C CYS A 11 -34.25 -3.42 -14.10
N SER A 12 -35.13 -3.42 -15.10
CA SER A 12 -36.42 -4.11 -15.04
C SER A 12 -36.48 -5.44 -15.80
N ASP A 13 -35.56 -5.67 -16.75
CA ASP A 13 -35.57 -6.87 -17.59
C ASP A 13 -34.15 -7.47 -17.74
N TYR A 14 -34.07 -8.75 -18.14
CA TYR A 14 -32.82 -9.43 -18.41
C TYR A 14 -32.94 -10.45 -19.55
N ARG A 15 -31.84 -10.66 -20.27
CA ARG A 15 -31.69 -11.64 -21.33
C ARG A 15 -30.52 -12.56 -21.04
N THR A 16 -30.68 -13.85 -21.31
CA THR A 16 -29.60 -14.83 -21.17
C THR A 16 -28.97 -15.09 -22.53
N LEU A 17 -27.67 -14.89 -22.66
CA LEU A 17 -26.91 -15.18 -23.87
C LEU A 17 -26.67 -16.69 -24.00
N ALA A 18 -26.35 -17.15 -25.21
CA ALA A 18 -26.06 -18.56 -25.50
C ALA A 18 -24.88 -19.13 -24.70
N ASN A 19 -23.99 -18.27 -24.21
CA ASN A 19 -22.87 -18.62 -23.33
C ASN A 19 -23.27 -18.76 -21.84
N GLY A 20 -24.56 -18.62 -21.51
CA GLY A 20 -25.08 -18.69 -20.15
C GLY A 20 -24.99 -17.38 -19.36
N SER A 21 -24.36 -16.33 -19.90
CA SER A 21 -24.25 -15.03 -19.22
C SER A 21 -25.55 -14.23 -19.26
N LYS A 22 -25.91 -13.58 -18.16
CA LYS A 22 -27.07 -12.70 -18.06
C LYS A 22 -26.70 -11.26 -18.37
N VAL A 23 -27.49 -10.65 -19.26
CA VAL A 23 -27.43 -9.24 -19.62
C VAL A 23 -28.69 -8.55 -19.16
N TYR A 24 -28.55 -7.51 -18.35
CA TYR A 24 -29.65 -6.71 -17.82
C TYR A 24 -29.97 -5.54 -18.75
N THR A 25 -31.27 -5.30 -18.97
CA THR A 25 -31.80 -4.28 -19.86
C THR A 25 -32.79 -3.36 -19.14
N ASP A 26 -33.05 -2.20 -19.75
CA ASP A 26 -33.92 -1.14 -19.22
C ASP A 26 -33.55 -0.69 -17.80
N CYS A 27 -32.29 -0.30 -17.63
CA CYS A 27 -31.76 0.22 -16.36
C CYS A 27 -31.95 1.75 -16.28
N SER A 28 -32.59 2.24 -15.21
CA SER A 28 -32.86 3.67 -15.04
C SER A 28 -31.64 4.49 -14.59
N CYS A 29 -30.70 3.88 -13.86
CA CYS A 29 -29.50 4.57 -13.34
C CYS A 29 -28.33 4.61 -14.32
N VAL A 30 -28.52 4.07 -15.53
CA VAL A 30 -27.52 4.08 -16.58
C VAL A 30 -27.95 5.11 -17.64
N PRO A 31 -27.08 6.03 -18.08
CA PRO A 31 -27.48 7.08 -19.00
C PRO A 31 -27.97 6.49 -20.31
N LYS A 32 -29.27 6.59 -20.61
CA LYS A 32 -29.83 6.22 -21.92
C LYS A 32 -29.21 7.16 -22.96
N THR A 33 -28.22 6.69 -23.72
CA THR A 33 -27.87 7.32 -24.98
C THR A 33 -29.11 7.17 -25.87
N ASN A 34 -29.64 8.27 -26.41
CA ASN A 34 -30.81 8.26 -27.29
C ASN A 34 -30.51 7.48 -28.58
N LEU A 35 -30.52 6.15 -28.54
CA LEU A 35 -30.60 5.32 -29.72
C LEU A 35 -32.06 4.99 -29.97
N SER A 36 -32.62 5.62 -30.99
CA SER A 36 -33.77 5.14 -31.72
C SER A 36 -33.48 3.68 -32.12
N LEU A 37 -34.22 2.72 -31.54
CA LEU A 37 -34.15 1.32 -31.97
C LEU A 37 -34.79 1.21 -33.36
N ASP A 38 -33.98 1.34 -34.41
CA ASP A 38 -34.32 0.81 -35.73
C ASP A 38 -33.82 -0.65 -35.80
N PRO A 39 -34.67 -1.66 -36.10
CA PRO A 39 -34.30 -3.07 -36.11
C PRO A 39 -33.27 -3.47 -37.20
N THR A 40 -32.80 -2.52 -38.01
CA THR A 40 -31.88 -2.76 -39.12
C THR A 40 -30.49 -2.13 -38.95
N ALA A 41 -30.22 -1.48 -37.81
CA ALA A 41 -28.91 -0.90 -37.53
C ALA A 41 -27.91 -1.96 -37.06
N GLN A 42 -26.98 -2.26 -37.97
CA GLN A 42 -25.67 -2.85 -37.76
C GLN A 42 -25.04 -2.44 -36.43
N GLU A 43 -24.50 -3.43 -35.68
CA GLU A 43 -23.65 -3.32 -34.47
C GLU A 43 -23.19 -1.88 -34.14
N ASP A 44 -24.10 -1.09 -33.57
CA ASP A 44 -23.80 0.27 -33.18
C ASP A 44 -23.17 0.20 -31.79
N ASP A 45 -21.86 0.49 -31.76
CA ASP A 45 -20.89 0.46 -30.65
C ASP A 45 -21.25 1.38 -29.44
N ASN A 46 -22.50 1.82 -29.35
CA ASN A 46 -23.00 2.84 -28.42
C ASN A 46 -24.17 2.38 -27.54
N SER A 47 -24.64 1.13 -27.67
CA SER A 47 -25.57 0.53 -26.71
C SER A 47 -24.81 -0.03 -25.52
N TRP A 48 -25.04 0.55 -24.33
CA TRP A 48 -24.50 0.00 -23.09
C TRP A 48 -25.33 -1.22 -22.66
N PHE A 49 -24.65 -2.30 -22.28
CA PHE A 49 -25.26 -3.49 -21.71
C PHE A 49 -24.65 -3.76 -20.34
N LEU A 50 -25.47 -4.15 -19.37
CA LEU A 50 -25.00 -4.55 -18.04
C LEU A 50 -24.88 -6.06 -17.99
N THR A 51 -23.64 -6.56 -17.91
CA THR A 51 -23.37 -8.00 -17.76
C THR A 51 -23.09 -8.33 -16.31
N GLU A 52 -23.44 -9.53 -15.89
CA GLU A 52 -23.03 -10.06 -14.59
C GLU A 52 -21.51 -10.29 -14.51
N GLY A 53 -20.93 -10.02 -13.34
CA GLY A 53 -19.50 -10.24 -13.08
C GLY A 53 -18.71 -8.96 -12.82
N ALA A 54 -17.41 -9.13 -12.58
CA ALA A 54 -16.49 -8.01 -12.42
C ALA A 54 -16.21 -7.37 -13.78
N CYS A 55 -16.12 -6.04 -13.81
CA CYS A 55 -15.71 -5.32 -15.00
C CYS A 55 -14.26 -5.71 -15.35
N SER A 56 -13.99 -5.99 -16.63
CA SER A 56 -12.64 -6.25 -17.11
C SER A 56 -11.78 -5.01 -16.87
N VAL A 57 -10.88 -5.11 -15.91
CA VAL A 57 -9.87 -4.09 -15.64
C VAL A 57 -8.58 -4.50 -16.32
N ASP A 58 -8.23 -3.83 -17.42
CA ASP A 58 -6.91 -4.00 -18.03
C ASP A 58 -5.85 -3.31 -17.15
N CYS A 59 -5.44 -4.02 -16.10
CA CYS A 59 -4.62 -3.49 -15.03
C CYS A 59 -3.18 -4.03 -15.06
N GLY A 60 -2.84 -4.94 -15.99
CA GLY A 60 -1.57 -5.68 -15.98
C GLY A 60 -0.36 -4.75 -15.92
N ASN A 61 -0.22 -3.84 -16.89
CA ASN A 61 0.93 -2.93 -16.95
C ASN A 61 1.01 -2.00 -15.72
N ARG A 62 -0.13 -1.45 -15.27
CA ARG A 62 -0.18 -0.55 -14.10
C ARG A 62 0.19 -1.30 -12.81
N PHE A 63 -0.24 -2.54 -12.68
CA PHE A 63 0.10 -3.41 -11.56
C PHE A 63 1.60 -3.73 -11.53
N TYR A 64 2.21 -4.05 -12.67
CA TYR A 64 3.66 -4.29 -12.75
C TYR A 64 4.48 -3.05 -12.40
N ILE A 65 4.08 -1.86 -12.89
CA ILE A 65 4.74 -0.60 -12.53
C ILE A 65 4.63 -0.36 -11.02
N TYR A 66 3.44 -0.51 -10.45
CA TYR A 66 3.23 -0.36 -9.01
C TYR A 66 4.11 -1.33 -8.21
N LEU A 67 4.14 -2.60 -8.61
CA LEU A 67 4.95 -3.63 -7.95
C LEU A 67 6.44 -3.28 -8.02
N ALA A 68 6.95 -2.89 -9.19
CA ALA A 68 8.35 -2.49 -9.35
C ALA A 68 8.72 -1.31 -8.43
N VAL A 69 7.89 -0.27 -8.39
CA VAL A 69 8.09 0.89 -7.52
C VAL A 69 8.06 0.50 -6.04
N VAL A 70 7.08 -0.29 -5.61
CA VAL A 70 6.98 -0.74 -4.21
C VAL A 70 8.18 -1.58 -3.83
N CYS A 71 8.57 -2.55 -4.66
CA CYS A 71 9.75 -3.38 -4.41
C CYS A 71 11.01 -2.54 -4.27
N PHE A 72 11.22 -1.57 -5.16
CA PHE A 72 12.37 -0.66 -5.11
C PHE A 72 12.39 0.17 -3.82
N VAL A 73 11.25 0.77 -3.44
CA VAL A 73 11.13 1.55 -2.20
C VAL A 73 11.35 0.66 -0.97
N LYS A 74 10.83 -0.56 -0.95
CA LYS A 74 11.05 -1.51 0.15
C LYS A 74 12.49 -1.97 0.24
N PHE A 75 13.17 -2.15 -0.89
CA PHE A 75 14.59 -2.49 -0.93
C PHE A 75 15.45 -1.38 -0.31
N ILE A 76 15.25 -0.12 -0.74
CA ILE A 76 15.93 1.04 -0.13
C ILE A 76 15.63 1.11 1.36
N GLY A 77 14.35 1.02 1.75
CA GLY A 77 13.96 1.05 3.15
C GLY A 77 14.56 -0.08 4.00
N ALA A 78 14.73 -1.28 3.44
CA ALA A 78 15.40 -2.39 4.13
C ALA A 78 16.89 -2.10 4.34
N SER A 79 17.58 -1.59 3.31
CA SER A 79 18.99 -1.22 3.41
C SER A 79 19.22 -0.12 4.46
N GLY A 80 18.40 0.94 4.45
CA GLY A 80 18.48 2.02 5.44
C GLY A 80 18.22 1.55 6.88
N ARG A 81 17.23 0.66 7.09
CA ARG A 81 17.00 0.07 8.41
C ARG A 81 18.19 -0.72 8.94
N THR A 82 18.84 -1.50 8.08
CA THR A 82 20.07 -2.22 8.45
C THR A 82 21.18 -1.25 8.82
N SER A 83 21.40 -0.20 8.04
CA SER A 83 22.40 0.83 8.34
C SER A 83 22.15 1.53 9.68
N ASN A 84 20.91 1.96 9.94
CA ASN A 84 20.52 2.59 11.20
C ASN A 84 20.73 1.66 12.39
N PHE A 85 20.42 0.37 12.23
CA PHE A 85 20.68 -0.64 13.25
C PHE A 85 22.18 -0.79 13.56
N LEU A 86 23.03 -0.83 12.53
CA LEU A 86 24.49 -0.92 12.70
C LEU A 86 25.06 0.31 13.41
N VAL A 87 24.60 1.51 13.07
CA VAL A 87 25.03 2.75 13.74
C VAL A 87 24.62 2.72 15.22
N SER A 88 23.37 2.37 15.52
CA SER A 88 22.88 2.25 16.91
C SER A 88 23.71 1.25 17.73
N LEU A 89 24.21 0.19 17.09
CA LEU A 89 25.06 -0.82 17.72
C LEU A 89 26.45 -0.33 18.10
N ARG A 90 26.97 0.68 17.38
CA ARG A 90 28.28 1.29 17.64
C ARG A 90 28.21 2.39 18.70
N CYS A 91 27.05 2.98 18.91
CA CYS A 91 26.84 4.03 19.92
C CYS A 91 26.65 3.51 21.35
N VAL A 92 26.60 2.20 21.56
CA VAL A 92 26.28 1.58 22.87
C VAL A 92 27.39 0.61 23.28
N ASP A 93 27.80 0.69 24.55
CA ASP A 93 28.77 -0.22 25.17
C ASP A 93 28.30 -1.69 25.10
N GLN A 94 29.24 -2.63 24.93
CA GLN A 94 28.94 -4.06 24.78
C GLN A 94 28.02 -4.64 25.87
N LYS A 95 28.18 -4.17 27.12
CA LYS A 95 27.37 -4.59 28.28
C LYS A 95 25.90 -4.14 28.20
N ASP A 96 25.60 -3.03 27.51
CA ASP A 96 24.28 -2.40 27.49
C ASP A 96 23.55 -2.59 26.14
N LYS A 97 24.20 -3.19 25.14
CA LYS A 97 23.64 -3.41 23.79
C LYS A 97 22.30 -4.13 23.80
N THR A 98 22.21 -5.24 24.51
CA THR A 98 20.97 -6.05 24.55
C THR A 98 19.82 -5.27 25.17
N VAL A 99 20.08 -4.50 26.24
CA VAL A 99 19.07 -3.69 26.92
C VAL A 99 18.60 -2.55 26.02
N SER A 100 19.53 -1.86 25.34
CA SER A 100 19.22 -0.78 24.41
C SER A 100 18.40 -1.25 23.20
N MET A 101 18.75 -2.40 22.61
CA MET A 101 17.97 -3.00 21.53
C MET A 101 16.56 -3.37 21.97
N ALA A 102 16.43 -4.01 23.14
CA ALA A 102 15.14 -4.40 23.67
C ALA A 102 14.24 -3.17 23.90
N LEU A 103 14.80 -2.09 24.45
CA LEU A 103 14.09 -0.83 24.63
C LEU A 103 13.68 -0.21 23.29
N SER A 104 14.56 -0.22 22.30
CA SER A 104 14.28 0.31 20.96
C SER A 104 13.12 -0.45 20.28
N VAL A 105 13.11 -1.78 20.39
CA VAL A 105 12.03 -2.64 19.87
C VAL A 105 10.73 -2.42 20.65
N LEU A 106 10.80 -2.23 21.96
CA LEU A 106 9.63 -1.92 22.79
C LEU A 106 8.99 -0.60 22.35
N LEU A 107 9.79 0.45 22.19
CA LEU A 107 9.30 1.76 21.72
C LEU A 107 8.71 1.65 20.30
N LEU A 108 9.40 0.96 19.39
CA LEU A 108 8.89 0.71 18.04
C LEU A 108 7.53 -0.01 18.08
N THR A 109 7.37 -0.97 18.98
CA THR A 109 6.13 -1.73 19.10
C THR A 109 4.98 -0.86 19.61
N VAL A 110 5.22 -0.11 20.68
CA VAL A 110 4.19 0.74 21.29
C VAL A 110 3.76 1.87 20.36
N PHE A 111 4.71 2.52 19.68
CA PHE A 111 4.42 3.71 18.88
C PHE A 111 4.17 3.44 17.40
N THR A 112 4.65 2.32 16.86
CA THR A 112 4.51 1.99 15.43
C THR A 112 3.61 0.79 15.21
N PHE A 113 3.92 -0.37 15.79
CA PHE A 113 3.18 -1.60 15.49
C PHE A 113 1.75 -1.62 16.04
N ILE A 114 1.49 -1.01 17.19
CA ILE A 114 0.12 -0.89 17.73
C ILE A 114 -0.71 0.16 16.97
N PRO A 115 -0.23 1.40 16.73
CA PRO A 115 -1.05 2.42 16.11
C PRO A 115 -1.23 2.23 14.59
N ALA A 116 -0.28 1.60 13.90
CA ALA A 116 -0.36 1.37 12.46
C ALA A 116 -1.64 0.64 12.01
N PRO A 117 -1.98 -0.57 12.50
CA PRO A 117 -3.20 -1.26 12.07
C PRO A 117 -4.48 -0.51 12.46
N ILE A 118 -4.47 0.24 13.57
CA ILE A 118 -5.61 1.06 13.99
C ILE A 118 -5.82 2.21 13.00
N LEU A 119 -4.76 2.94 12.67
CA LEU A 119 -4.81 4.05 11.73
C LEU A 119 -5.19 3.58 10.32
N PHE A 120 -4.51 2.57 9.79
CA PHE A 120 -4.81 2.05 8.46
C PHE A 120 -6.19 1.39 8.40
N GLY A 121 -6.64 0.74 9.47
CA GLY A 121 -8.02 0.24 9.60
C GLY A 121 -9.04 1.38 9.48
N TYR A 122 -8.83 2.47 10.22
CA TYR A 122 -9.69 3.65 10.13
C TYR A 122 -9.69 4.27 8.72
N LEU A 123 -8.52 4.38 8.06
CA LEU A 123 -8.43 4.90 6.70
C LEU A 123 -9.20 4.01 5.72
N ILE A 124 -9.05 2.69 5.80
CA ILE A 124 -9.79 1.75 4.96
C ILE A 124 -11.30 1.91 5.19
N ASP A 125 -11.74 1.92 6.45
CA ASP A 125 -13.14 2.09 6.83
C ASP A 125 -13.73 3.42 6.33
N SER A 126 -12.94 4.49 6.29
CA SER A 126 -13.37 5.79 5.77
C SER A 126 -13.70 5.79 4.28
N THR A 127 -13.17 4.83 3.52
CA THR A 127 -13.44 4.67 2.09
C THR A 127 -14.64 3.76 1.80
N CYS A 128 -15.32 3.28 2.83
CA CYS A 128 -16.48 2.42 2.68
C CYS A 128 -17.67 3.18 2.08
N LEU A 129 -18.20 2.68 0.96
CA LEU A 129 -19.41 3.18 0.32
C LEU A 129 -20.66 2.50 0.90
N ILE A 130 -20.60 1.19 1.13
CA ILE A 130 -21.74 0.38 1.58
C ILE A 130 -21.32 -0.52 2.73
N TRP A 131 -21.87 -0.23 3.91
CA TRP A 131 -21.67 -1.04 5.11
C TRP A 131 -22.62 -2.23 5.13
N GLY A 132 -22.08 -3.42 5.38
CA GLY A 132 -22.88 -4.58 5.73
C GLY A 132 -23.63 -4.33 7.03
N ARG A 133 -24.90 -4.73 7.07
CA ARG A 133 -25.73 -4.65 8.29
C ARG A 133 -26.33 -6.02 8.56
N THR A 134 -26.14 -6.51 9.78
CA THR A 134 -26.84 -7.70 10.27
C THR A 134 -27.80 -7.23 11.34
N CYS A 135 -29.10 -7.26 11.01
CA CYS A 135 -30.15 -6.61 11.80
C CYS A 135 -29.84 -5.12 11.99
N THR A 136 -29.52 -4.71 13.23
CA THR A 136 -29.21 -3.32 13.61
C THR A 136 -27.72 -3.03 13.78
N ARG A 137 -26.84 -4.04 13.72
CA ARG A 137 -25.40 -3.85 13.93
C ARG A 137 -24.66 -3.63 12.62
N LYS A 138 -23.76 -2.65 12.62
CA LYS A 138 -22.80 -2.37 11.55
C LYS A 138 -21.76 -3.50 11.51
N GLY A 139 -21.66 -4.19 10.39
CA GLY A 139 -20.65 -5.23 10.13
C GLY A 139 -19.55 -4.72 9.21
N ASN A 140 -18.88 -5.64 8.51
CA ASN A 140 -17.82 -5.31 7.56
C ASN A 140 -18.36 -4.52 6.36
N CYS A 141 -17.52 -3.69 5.75
CA CYS A 141 -17.87 -3.02 4.52
C CYS A 141 -17.93 -4.01 3.34
N TRP A 142 -18.94 -3.88 2.49
CA TRP A 142 -19.10 -4.72 1.30
C TRP A 142 -18.48 -4.10 0.05
N LEU A 143 -18.46 -2.77 -0.03
CA LEU A 143 -17.96 -2.05 -1.18
C LEU A 143 -17.16 -0.82 -0.75
N TYR A 144 -15.89 -0.78 -1.15
CA TYR A 144 -15.00 0.35 -0.95
C TYR A 144 -14.84 1.15 -2.23
N ASP A 145 -14.63 2.45 -2.09
CA ASP A 145 -14.16 3.30 -3.18
C ASP A 145 -12.70 2.95 -3.50
N ALA A 146 -12.48 2.25 -4.61
CA ALA A 146 -11.17 1.74 -4.97
C ALA A 146 -10.13 2.86 -5.17
N ASP A 147 -10.52 4.02 -5.70
CA ASP A 147 -9.57 5.09 -5.98
C ASP A 147 -9.20 5.85 -4.72
N LYS A 148 -10.18 6.19 -3.89
CA LYS A 148 -9.89 6.76 -2.57
C LYS A 148 -9.04 5.83 -1.72
N LEU A 149 -9.35 4.53 -1.72
CA LEU A 149 -8.59 3.53 -0.98
C LEU A 149 -7.12 3.50 -1.41
N LYS A 150 -6.85 3.46 -2.72
CA LYS A 150 -5.48 3.49 -3.26
C LYS A 150 -4.76 4.76 -2.85
N TYR A 151 -5.34 5.93 -3.10
CA TYR A 151 -4.66 7.21 -2.86
C TYR A 151 -4.42 7.44 -1.37
N LEU A 152 -5.43 7.23 -0.54
CA LEU A 152 -5.33 7.46 0.89
C LEU A 152 -4.25 6.57 1.52
N THR A 153 -4.27 5.27 1.21
CA THR A 153 -3.28 4.33 1.77
C THR A 153 -1.85 4.62 1.29
N ASN A 154 -1.67 4.91 -0.01
CA ASN A 154 -0.34 5.14 -0.58
C ASN A 154 0.23 6.50 -0.20
N PHE A 155 -0.56 7.59 -0.27
CA PHE A 155 -0.05 8.92 0.10
C PHE A 155 0.22 9.04 1.59
N THR A 156 -0.63 8.45 2.45
CA THR A 156 -0.33 8.41 3.90
C THR A 156 0.96 7.65 4.17
N SER A 157 1.15 6.49 3.52
CA SER A 157 2.41 5.74 3.64
C SER A 157 3.62 6.55 3.14
N ALA A 158 3.47 7.21 1.99
CA ALA A 158 4.51 8.05 1.41
C ALA A 158 4.87 9.25 2.32
N ALA A 159 3.88 9.86 2.97
CA ALA A 159 4.11 10.95 3.92
C ALA A 159 4.90 10.49 5.16
N PHE A 160 4.56 9.34 5.74
CA PHE A 160 5.33 8.76 6.85
C PHE A 160 6.75 8.39 6.44
N ILE A 161 6.91 7.80 5.25
CA ILE A 161 8.24 7.48 4.71
C ILE A 161 9.03 8.76 4.48
N ALA A 162 8.45 9.79 3.88
CA ALA A 162 9.11 11.07 3.63
C ALA A 162 9.57 11.71 4.95
N LEU A 163 8.71 11.75 5.97
CA LEU A 163 9.06 12.24 7.30
C LEU A 163 10.22 11.44 7.91
N GLY A 164 10.19 10.11 7.83
CA GLY A 164 11.28 9.25 8.27
C GLY A 164 12.59 9.53 7.53
N THR A 165 12.54 9.65 6.21
CA THR A 165 13.73 9.95 5.39
C THR A 165 14.32 11.32 5.69
N LEU A 166 13.51 12.31 6.09
CA LEU A 166 14.02 13.61 6.53
C LEU A 166 14.83 13.48 7.83
N PHE A 167 14.35 12.67 8.78
CA PHE A 167 15.12 12.37 10.00
C PHE A 167 16.40 11.61 9.68
N ASP A 168 16.35 10.61 8.79
CA ASP A 168 17.54 9.86 8.36
C ASP A 168 18.58 10.77 7.68
N VAL A 169 18.14 11.71 6.84
CA VAL A 169 19.01 12.73 6.23
C VAL A 169 19.62 13.64 7.29
N GLY A 170 18.85 14.01 8.32
CA GLY A 170 19.35 14.75 9.48
C GLY A 170 20.44 13.97 10.21
N VAL A 171 20.18 12.71 10.54
CA VAL A 171 21.17 11.81 11.17
C VAL A 171 22.41 11.72 10.29
N TRP A 172 22.27 11.50 8.98
CA TRP A 172 23.40 11.46 8.06
C TRP A 172 24.20 12.76 8.10
N TYR A 173 23.55 13.93 8.05
CA TYR A 173 24.21 15.23 8.11
C TYR A 173 25.02 15.42 9.40
N TYR A 174 24.44 15.12 10.56
CA TYR A 174 25.12 15.25 11.86
C TYR A 174 26.19 14.18 12.07
N ALA A 175 26.01 12.98 11.50
CA ALA A 175 26.92 11.87 11.66
C ALA A 175 28.11 11.89 10.67
N LYS A 176 28.19 12.86 9.74
CA LYS A 176 29.31 12.98 8.78
C LYS A 176 30.69 13.10 9.44
N GLY A 177 30.76 13.56 10.69
CA GLY A 177 32.01 13.68 11.44
C GLY A 177 32.41 12.44 12.25
N LEU A 178 31.57 11.40 12.31
CA LEU A 178 31.87 10.18 13.06
C LEU A 178 32.81 9.30 12.22
N LYS A 179 34.05 9.10 12.68
CA LYS A 179 34.93 8.01 12.20
C LYS A 179 34.26 6.67 12.58
N ILE A 180 33.52 6.08 11.64
CA ILE A 180 32.80 4.80 11.82
C ILE A 180 33.74 3.59 11.72
N PHE A 181 34.86 3.78 11.03
CA PHE A 181 35.97 2.84 10.98
C PHE A 181 37.10 3.44 11.80
N ASP A 182 37.46 2.77 12.89
CA ASP A 182 38.78 2.98 13.46
C ASP A 182 39.78 2.63 12.34
N GLU A 183 40.62 3.58 11.94
CA GLU A 183 41.83 3.29 11.17
C GLU A 183 42.67 2.36 12.05
N ASP A 184 42.66 1.06 11.76
CA ASP A 184 43.76 0.11 11.98
C ASP A 184 44.64 0.37 13.22
N VAL A 185 44.06 0.52 14.42
CA VAL A 185 44.86 0.81 15.64
C VAL A 185 45.57 -0.45 16.19
N ASP A 186 45.33 -1.62 15.59
CA ASP A 186 45.97 -2.87 15.99
C ASP A 186 46.86 -3.44 14.86
N GLU A 187 48.16 -3.09 14.89
CA GLU A 187 49.32 -4.00 14.70
C GLU A 187 50.58 -3.45 13.96
N GLU A 188 50.76 -2.13 13.82
CA GLU A 188 52.15 -1.58 13.82
C GLU A 188 52.89 -1.92 15.15
N LYS A 189 52.14 -2.28 16.21
CA LYS A 189 52.66 -2.81 17.48
C LYS A 189 53.16 -4.26 17.42
N SER A 190 52.82 -5.03 16.38
CA SER A 190 53.32 -6.40 16.19
C SER A 190 54.70 -6.39 15.51
N SER A 191 54.92 -5.46 14.57
CA SER A 191 56.21 -5.31 13.87
C SER A 191 57.30 -4.61 14.69
N GLN A 192 56.94 -3.74 15.64
CA GLN A 192 57.93 -3.09 16.52
C GLN A 192 58.43 -3.99 17.66
N ASN A 193 57.62 -4.94 18.15
CA ASN A 193 58.08 -5.92 19.14
C ASN A 193 58.84 -7.11 18.53
N LEU A 194 58.80 -7.30 17.21
CA LEU A 194 59.62 -8.30 16.49
C LEU A 194 61.02 -7.78 16.09
N ASN A 195 61.25 -6.46 16.17
CA ASN A 195 62.52 -5.80 15.78
C ASN A 195 63.33 -5.29 16.98
N SER A 196 62.89 -5.54 18.21
CA SER A 196 63.60 -5.19 19.44
C SER A 196 64.13 -6.41 20.20
N GLN A 197 64.45 -7.49 19.47
CA GLN A 197 65.29 -8.59 19.95
C GLN A 197 66.76 -8.24 19.75
#